data_AF-A0A1M6UK90-F1
#
_entry.id   AF-A0A1M6UK90-F1
#
_cell.length_a   1.000
_cell.length_b   1.000
_cell.length_c   1.000
_cell.angle_alpha   90.00
_cell.angle_beta   90.00
_cell.angle_gamma   90.00
#
_symmetry.space_group_name_H-M   'P 1'
#
loop_
_entity.id
_entity.type
_entity.pdbx_description
1 polymer ?
#
loop_
_entity_poly.entity_id
_entity_poly.type
_entity_poly.pdbx_seq_one_letter_code
_entity_poly.pdbx_strand_id
1 'polypeptide(L)'
;MNGFLSRIISLILVFFMLILAPLVNSYCVTEMENRRQLLNEVTYFLDVVTDKKSVTNDDLNEFYMKVSSYGMVLDVQVNRLVKTATRESDGTVNITYISADNISLLNQRDVVQIKLKEKSESAYQKILNIFLGIEDEHYSLTMAKMVH
;
A
#
# COMPACT_ATOMS: atom_id res chain seq x y z
N MET A 1 -42.05 28.79 -22.46
CA MET A 1 -40.91 28.07 -23.06
C MET A 1 -39.65 28.00 -22.17
N ASN A 2 -39.52 28.79 -21.10
CA ASN A 2 -38.31 28.77 -20.23
C ASN A 2 -38.22 27.58 -19.26
N GLY A 3 -39.31 26.83 -19.02
CA GLY A 3 -39.29 25.66 -18.12
C GLY A 3 -39.03 24.31 -18.81
N PHE A 4 -39.23 24.22 -20.13
CA PHE A 4 -39.11 22.94 -20.84
C PHE A 4 -37.65 22.55 -21.05
N LEU A 5 -36.81 23.52 -21.44
CA LEU A 5 -35.37 23.33 -21.58
C LEU A 5 -34.72 22.97 -20.23
N SER A 6 -35.07 23.68 -19.15
CA SER A 6 -34.59 23.36 -17.81
C SER A 6 -34.98 21.95 -17.37
N ARG A 7 -36.21 21.50 -17.61
CA ARG A 7 -36.64 20.12 -17.29
C ARG A 7 -35.85 19.07 -18.07
N ILE A 8 -35.60 19.30 -19.35
CA ILE A 8 -34.81 18.36 -20.18
C ILE A 8 -33.38 18.26 -19.65
N ILE A 9 -32.75 19.41 -19.34
CA ILE A 9 -31.39 19.44 -18.80
C ILE A 9 -31.33 18.74 -17.43
N SER A 10 -32.29 19.00 -16.53
CA SER A 10 -32.35 18.34 -15.23
C SER A 10 -32.54 16.83 -15.35
N LEU A 11 -33.37 16.36 -16.30
CA LEU A 11 -33.58 14.94 -16.54
C LEU A 11 -32.31 14.25 -17.03
N ILE A 12 -31.58 14.89 -17.94
CA ILE A 12 -30.28 14.40 -18.42
C ILE A 12 -29.26 14.35 -17.26
N LEU A 13 -29.21 15.38 -16.42
CA LEU A 13 -28.27 15.45 -15.30
C LEU A 13 -28.54 14.36 -14.24
N VAL A 14 -29.81 14.12 -13.91
CA VAL A 14 -30.20 13.01 -13.02
C VAL A 14 -29.83 11.66 -13.61
N PHE A 15 -30.00 11.48 -14.93
CA PHE A 15 -29.58 10.25 -15.61
C PHE A 15 -28.07 10.02 -15.53
N PHE A 16 -27.25 11.07 -15.72
CA PHE A 16 -25.81 10.97 -15.52
C PHE A 16 -25.45 10.64 -14.06
N MET A 17 -26.08 11.27 -13.08
CA MET A 17 -25.82 10.95 -11.66
C MET A 17 -26.16 9.50 -11.30
N LEU A 18 -27.26 8.95 -11.86
CA LEU A 18 -27.65 7.56 -11.66
C LEU A 18 -26.64 6.54 -12.19
N ILE A 19 -25.82 6.93 -13.18
CA ILE A 19 -24.77 6.07 -13.75
C ILE A 19 -23.43 6.31 -13.05
N LEU A 20 -23.08 7.57 -12.78
CA LEU A 20 -21.80 7.93 -12.17
C LEU A 20 -21.69 7.44 -10.73
N ALA A 21 -22.76 7.56 -9.93
CA ALA A 21 -22.74 7.14 -8.53
C ALA A 21 -22.40 5.64 -8.34
N PRO A 22 -23.08 4.68 -8.99
CA PRO A 22 -22.72 3.26 -8.87
C PRO A 22 -21.37 2.94 -9.50
N LEU A 23 -20.96 3.66 -10.55
CA LEU A 23 -19.64 3.50 -11.16
C LEU A 23 -18.54 3.83 -10.16
N VAL A 24 -18.57 5.02 -9.56
CA VAL A 24 -17.59 5.45 -8.54
C VAL A 24 -17.58 4.48 -7.36
N ASN A 25 -18.75 4.07 -6.89
CA ASN A 25 -18.85 3.13 -5.77
C ASN A 25 -18.21 1.76 -6.10
N SER A 26 -18.45 1.23 -7.30
CA SER A 26 -17.84 -0.03 -7.74
C SER A 26 -16.31 0.05 -7.73
N TYR A 27 -15.74 1.12 -8.28
CA TYR A 27 -14.28 1.30 -8.28
C TYR A 27 -13.71 1.50 -6.87
N CYS A 28 -14.44 2.21 -6.00
CA CYS A 28 -14.07 2.37 -4.59
C CYS A 28 -13.99 1.02 -3.87
N VAL A 29 -15.02 0.18 -4.04
CA VAL A 29 -15.05 -1.15 -3.42
C VAL A 29 -13.91 -2.03 -3.92
N THR A 30 -13.66 -2.07 -5.23
CA THR A 30 -12.54 -2.83 -5.80
C THR A 30 -11.19 -2.36 -5.28
N GLU A 31 -10.97 -1.04 -5.21
CA GLU A 31 -9.74 -0.45 -4.68
C GLU A 31 -9.54 -0.83 -3.20
N MET A 32 -10.60 -0.77 -2.38
CA MET A 32 -10.54 -1.18 -0.99
C MET A 32 -10.27 -2.68 -0.81
N GLU A 33 -10.86 -3.53 -1.64
CA GLU A 33 -10.57 -4.97 -1.63
C GLU A 33 -9.11 -5.25 -1.98
N ASN A 34 -8.56 -4.59 -3.00
CA ASN A 34 -7.16 -4.73 -3.40
C ASN A 34 -6.22 -4.26 -2.28
N ARG A 35 -6.51 -3.12 -1.63
CA ARG A 35 -5.74 -2.64 -0.47
C ARG A 35 -5.78 -3.64 0.67
N ARG A 36 -6.95 -4.24 0.96
CA ARG A 36 -7.08 -5.28 1.98
C ARG A 36 -6.28 -6.54 1.65
N GLN A 37 -6.29 -6.97 0.39
CA GLN A 37 -5.52 -8.13 -0.06
C GLN A 37 -4.01 -7.87 0.05
N LEU A 38 -3.55 -6.66 -0.33
CA LEU A 38 -2.16 -6.24 -0.14
C LEU A 38 -1.73 -6.27 1.32
N LEU A 39 -2.56 -5.74 2.24
CA LEU A 39 -2.28 -5.79 3.69
C LEU A 39 -2.07 -7.23 4.16
N ASN A 40 -2.92 -8.15 3.70
CA ASN A 40 -2.83 -9.56 4.05
C ASN A 40 -1.57 -10.21 3.46
N GLU A 41 -1.23 -9.93 2.20
CA GLU A 41 -0.03 -10.49 1.55
C GLU A 41 1.26 -10.00 2.21
N VAL A 42 1.32 -8.71 2.57
CA VAL A 42 2.46 -8.14 3.33
C VAL A 42 2.59 -8.80 4.69
N THR A 43 1.47 -9.01 5.38
CA THR A 43 1.46 -9.69 6.69
C THR A 43 1.94 -11.13 6.54
N TYR A 44 1.43 -11.86 5.55
CA TYR A 44 1.82 -13.24 5.26
C TYR A 44 3.32 -13.35 4.94
N PHE A 45 3.83 -12.46 4.08
CA PHE A 45 5.24 -12.43 3.74
C PHE A 45 6.12 -12.13 4.96
N LEU A 46 5.74 -11.15 5.80
CA LEU A 46 6.45 -10.84 7.04
C LEU A 46 6.47 -12.04 8.00
N ASP A 47 5.38 -12.81 8.08
CA ASP A 47 5.27 -14.00 8.91
C ASP A 47 6.22 -15.11 8.41
N VAL A 48 6.16 -15.43 7.12
CA VAL A 48 7.02 -16.45 6.50
C VAL A 48 8.50 -16.10 6.65
N VAL A 49 8.87 -14.85 6.39
CA VAL A 49 10.25 -14.37 6.51
C VAL A 49 10.75 -14.41 7.95
N THR A 50 9.89 -14.04 8.90
CA THR A 50 10.19 -14.10 10.33
C THR A 50 10.43 -15.53 10.80
N ASP A 51 9.57 -16.47 10.39
CA ASP A 51 9.65 -17.87 10.79
C ASP A 51 10.84 -18.60 10.13
N LYS A 52 11.10 -18.31 8.84
CA LYS A 52 12.20 -18.89 8.06
C LYS A 52 13.58 -18.32 8.45
N LYS A 53 13.61 -17.14 9.10
CA LYS A 53 14.84 -16.42 9.52
C LYS A 53 15.82 -16.15 8.38
N SER A 54 15.36 -16.24 7.14
CA SER A 54 16.14 -16.00 5.94
C SER A 54 15.22 -15.52 4.84
N VAL A 55 15.76 -14.65 3.97
CA VAL A 55 15.06 -14.14 2.80
C VAL A 55 15.81 -14.65 1.57
N THR A 56 15.16 -15.50 0.78
CA THR A 56 15.74 -15.92 -0.50
C THR A 56 15.26 -15.02 -1.64
N ASN A 57 16.01 -14.97 -2.73
CA ASN A 57 15.62 -14.21 -3.92
C ASN A 57 14.31 -14.73 -4.53
N ASP A 58 14.03 -16.03 -4.39
CA ASP A 58 12.79 -16.63 -4.88
C ASP A 58 11.58 -16.13 -4.07
N ASP A 59 11.70 -16.03 -2.74
CA ASP A 59 10.65 -15.49 -1.88
C ASP A 59 10.35 -14.00 -2.21
N LEU A 60 11.40 -13.21 -2.48
CA LEU A 60 11.26 -11.81 -2.88
C LEU A 60 10.61 -11.68 -4.26
N ASN A 61 11.00 -12.51 -5.22
CA ASN A 61 10.41 -12.51 -6.56
C ASN A 61 8.93 -12.89 -6.51
N GLU A 62 8.57 -13.91 -5.73
CA GLU A 62 7.18 -14.31 -5.52
C GLU A 62 6.38 -13.17 -4.89
N PHE A 63 6.93 -12.51 -3.87
CA PHE A 63 6.29 -11.36 -3.23
C PHE A 63 6.09 -10.19 -4.20
N TYR A 64 7.13 -9.81 -4.97
CA TYR A 64 7.00 -8.74 -5.97
C TYR A 64 5.97 -9.07 -7.04
N MET A 65 5.94 -10.32 -7.51
CA MET A 65 4.94 -10.78 -8.48
C MET A 65 3.53 -10.70 -7.91
N LYS A 66 3.29 -11.19 -6.69
CA LYS A 66 1.97 -11.13 -6.04
C LYS A 66 1.52 -9.70 -5.78
N VAL A 67 2.40 -8.84 -5.24
CA VAL A 67 2.10 -7.42 -5.00
C VAL A 67 1.75 -6.69 -6.31
N SER A 68 2.48 -6.97 -7.39
CA SER A 68 2.21 -6.38 -8.71
C SER A 68 0.88 -6.84 -9.33
N SER A 69 0.35 -8.00 -8.91
CA SER A 69 -0.87 -8.58 -9.47
C SER A 69 -2.16 -7.88 -9.00
N TYR A 70 -2.11 -7.10 -7.92
CA TYR A 70 -3.28 -6.40 -7.36
C TYR A 70 -3.65 -5.11 -8.11
N GLY A 71 -3.11 -4.89 -9.32
CA GLY A 71 -3.53 -3.83 -10.23
C GLY A 71 -3.08 -2.41 -9.86
N MET A 72 -2.40 -2.23 -8.74
CA MET A 72 -1.77 -0.97 -8.33
C MET A 72 -0.29 -0.96 -8.72
N VAL A 73 0.20 0.18 -9.24
CA VAL A 73 1.62 0.37 -9.50
C VAL A 73 2.29 0.80 -8.20
N LEU A 74 2.81 -0.17 -7.45
CA LEU A 74 3.45 0.05 -6.15
C LEU A 74 4.97 0.01 -6.26
N ASP A 75 5.64 0.98 -5.64
CA ASP A 75 7.06 0.90 -5.28
C ASP A 75 7.19 0.13 -3.97
N VAL A 76 7.89 -1.01 -4.03
CA VAL A 76 8.03 -1.95 -2.91
C VAL A 76 9.46 -1.87 -2.39
N GLN A 77 9.64 -1.44 -1.15
CA GLN A 77 10.94 -1.37 -0.48
C GLN A 77 10.96 -2.32 0.72
N VAL A 78 11.79 -3.37 0.65
CA VAL A 78 12.02 -4.32 1.73
C VAL A 78 13.31 -3.96 2.45
N ASN A 79 13.20 -3.48 3.68
CA ASN A 79 14.33 -3.06 4.52
C ASN A 79 14.48 -4.02 5.70
N ARG A 80 15.69 -4.52 5.94
CA ARG A 80 16.06 -5.16 7.21
C ARG A 80 16.61 -4.09 8.15
N LEU A 81 15.97 -3.90 9.29
CA LEU A 81 16.39 -3.01 10.36
C LEU A 81 17.10 -3.83 11.45
N VAL A 82 18.41 -3.67 11.57
CA VAL A 82 19.21 -4.34 12.59
C VAL A 82 19.31 -3.46 13.83
N LYS A 83 19.07 -4.07 15.00
CA LYS A 83 19.19 -3.40 16.29
C LYS A 83 20.67 -3.18 16.61
N THR A 84 21.15 -1.95 16.49
CA THR A 84 22.50 -1.57 16.92
C THR A 84 22.42 -0.84 18.25
N ALA A 85 23.00 -1.43 19.29
CA ALA A 85 23.18 -0.76 20.57
C ALA A 85 24.48 0.05 20.52
N THR A 86 24.38 1.36 20.36
CA THR A 86 25.52 2.25 20.54
C THR A 86 25.56 2.67 22.00
N ARG A 87 26.72 2.45 22.64
CA ARG A 87 26.95 2.86 24.02
C ARG A 87 27.53 4.28 23.98
N GLU A 88 26.74 5.26 24.41
CA GLU A 88 27.26 6.60 24.65
C GLU A 88 28.10 6.61 25.94
N SER A 89 29.05 7.55 26.00
CA SER A 89 30.05 7.68 27.07
C SER A 89 29.47 7.89 28.48
N ASP A 90 28.15 8.09 28.58
CA ASP A 90 27.39 8.42 29.80
C ASP A 90 26.61 7.20 30.38
N GLY A 91 26.84 6.00 29.86
CA GLY A 91 26.25 4.76 30.39
C GLY A 91 24.82 4.46 29.95
N THR A 92 24.17 5.37 29.22
CA THR A 92 22.86 5.18 28.57
C THR A 92 23.02 4.34 27.30
N VAL A 93 22.24 3.26 27.19
CA VAL A 93 22.22 2.40 26.00
C VAL A 93 21.16 2.92 25.04
N ASN A 94 21.59 3.60 23.99
CA ASN A 94 20.69 4.03 22.91
C ASN A 94 20.54 2.90 21.89
N ILE A 95 19.29 2.52 21.62
CA ILE A 95 18.96 1.47 20.67
C ILE A 95 18.60 2.16 19.35
N THR A 96 19.45 2.02 18.34
CA THR A 96 19.20 2.57 17.00
C THR A 96 18.99 1.45 16.01
N TYR A 97 17.95 1.55 15.19
CA TYR A 97 17.67 0.61 14.11
C TYR A 97 18.31 1.13 12.82
N ILE A 98 19.31 0.42 12.31
CA ILE A 98 20.03 0.79 11.08
C ILE A 98 19.56 -0.15 9.96
N SER A 99 19.25 0.41 8.79
CA SER A 99 18.97 -0.40 7.59
C SER A 99 20.23 -1.15 7.19
N ALA A 100 20.18 -2.48 7.20
CA ALA A 100 21.27 -3.33 6.75
C ALA A 100 21.12 -3.67 5.27
N ASP A 101 22.20 -3.49 4.51
CA ASP A 101 22.24 -3.77 3.07
C ASP A 101 22.06 -5.27 2.72
N ASN A 102 22.28 -6.16 3.69
CA ASN A 102 22.16 -7.60 3.50
C ASN A 102 20.89 -8.15 4.15
N ILE A 103 19.91 -8.45 3.31
CA ILE A 103 18.58 -8.98 3.67
C ILE A 103 18.55 -10.51 3.79
N SER A 104 19.57 -11.23 3.32
CA SER A 104 19.49 -12.70 3.14
C SER A 104 19.52 -13.52 4.43
N LEU A 105 20.17 -13.04 5.48
CA LEU A 105 20.30 -13.74 6.76
C LEU A 105 19.75 -12.87 7.88
N LEU A 106 18.65 -13.29 8.52
CA LEU A 106 18.01 -12.55 9.60
C LEU A 106 18.48 -13.08 10.96
N ASN A 107 18.97 -12.19 11.82
CA ASN A 107 19.34 -12.54 13.18
C ASN A 107 18.14 -12.36 14.12
N GLN A 108 18.16 -13.09 15.23
CA GLN A 108 17.11 -13.00 16.24
C GLN A 108 17.05 -11.56 16.80
N ARG A 109 15.84 -10.97 16.86
CA ARG A 109 15.54 -9.57 17.22
C ARG A 109 15.77 -8.50 16.14
N ASP A 110 16.12 -8.88 14.92
CA ASP A 110 16.04 -7.94 13.79
C ASP A 110 14.59 -7.61 13.46
N VAL A 111 14.36 -6.43 12.87
CA VAL A 111 13.04 -6.00 12.42
C VAL A 111 13.03 -5.99 10.89
N VAL A 112 12.09 -6.69 10.26
CA VAL A 112 11.88 -6.59 8.82
C VAL A 112 10.79 -5.55 8.58
N GLN A 113 11.10 -4.54 7.78
CA GLN A 113 10.19 -3.45 7.42
C GLN A 113 9.90 -3.49 5.92
N ILE A 114 8.63 -3.35 5.56
CA ILE A 114 8.18 -3.23 4.18
C ILE A 114 7.48 -1.89 4.04
N LYS A 115 7.96 -1.09 3.10
CA LYS A 115 7.32 0.16 2.68
C LYS A 115 6.77 -0.04 1.28
N LEU A 116 5.48 0.23 1.13
CA LEU A 116 4.76 0.23 -0.12
C LEU A 116 4.29 1.66 -0.36
N LYS A 117 4.65 2.22 -1.51
CA LYS A 117 4.13 3.51 -1.96
C LYS A 117 3.53 3.37 -3.34
N GLU A 118 2.34 3.86 -3.51
CA GLU A 118 1.72 3.95 -4.83
C GLU A 118 2.48 4.98 -5.67
N LYS A 119 2.93 4.56 -6.86
CA LYS A 119 3.73 5.38 -7.78
C LYS A 119 2.87 6.07 -8.85
N SER A 120 1.64 5.60 -9.07
CA SER A 120 0.73 6.12 -10.08
C SER A 120 -0.67 6.27 -9.49
N GLU A 121 -1.43 7.23 -9.97
CA GLU A 121 -2.85 7.34 -9.66
C GLU A 121 -3.61 6.06 -10.03
N SER A 122 -4.40 5.53 -9.10
CA SER A 122 -5.31 4.40 -9.34
C SER A 122 -6.44 4.78 -10.29
N ALA A 123 -7.08 3.78 -10.91
CA ALA A 123 -8.24 4.02 -11.77
C ALA A 123 -9.38 4.72 -11.01
N TYR A 124 -9.53 4.42 -9.72
CA TYR A 124 -10.47 5.09 -8.84
C TYR A 124 -10.14 6.58 -8.67
N GLN A 125 -8.89 6.93 -8.34
CA GLN A 125 -8.45 8.31 -8.19
C GLN A 125 -8.67 9.14 -9.45
N LYS A 126 -8.41 8.57 -10.64
CA LYS A 126 -8.66 9.24 -11.92
C LYS A 126 -10.14 9.54 -12.15
N ILE A 127 -11.01 8.56 -11.89
CA ILE A 127 -12.47 8.73 -12.03
C ILE A 127 -12.98 9.74 -11.00
N LEU A 128 -12.48 9.67 -9.77
CA LEU A 128 -12.84 10.60 -8.70
C LEU A 128 -12.45 12.05 -9.05
N ASN A 129 -11.23 12.26 -9.56
CA ASN A 129 -10.75 13.57 -9.97
C ASN A 129 -11.54 14.12 -11.17
N ILE A 130 -11.77 13.31 -12.21
CA ILE A 130 -12.48 13.75 -13.43
C ILE A 130 -13.95 14.10 -13.14
N PHE A 131 -14.66 13.28 -12.35
CA PHE A 131 -16.12 13.44 -12.18
C PHE A 131 -16.51 14.26 -10.95
N LEU A 132 -15.73 14.21 -9.88
CA LEU A 132 -16.04 14.86 -8.60
C LEU A 132 -15.05 15.98 -8.26
N GLY A 133 -13.92 16.09 -8.96
CA GLY A 133 -12.88 17.07 -8.65
C GLY A 133 -12.21 16.83 -7.30
N ILE A 134 -12.29 15.60 -6.78
CA ILE A 134 -11.67 15.23 -5.51
C ILE A 134 -10.32 14.59 -5.81
N GLU A 135 -9.26 15.20 -5.30
CA GLU A 135 -7.93 14.63 -5.26
C GLU A 135 -7.82 13.77 -3.99
N ASP A 136 -7.67 12.46 -4.15
CA ASP A 136 -7.39 11.54 -3.05
C ASP A 136 -5.89 11.24 -2.99
N GLU A 137 -5.35 11.07 -1.78
CA GLU A 137 -3.92 10.91 -1.57
C GLU A 137 -3.44 9.52 -2.03
N HIS A 138 -2.23 9.45 -2.55
CA HIS A 138 -1.61 8.18 -2.96
C HIS A 138 -1.51 7.21 -1.78
N TYR A 139 -1.82 5.94 -2.05
CA TYR A 139 -1.77 4.92 -1.02
C TYR A 139 -0.33 4.70 -0.54
N SER A 140 -0.14 4.74 0.78
CA SER A 140 1.14 4.39 1.41
C SER A 140 0.92 3.45 2.58
N LEU A 141 1.76 2.41 2.65
CA LEU A 141 1.70 1.41 3.69
C LEU A 141 3.11 1.12 4.18
N THR A 142 3.31 1.21 5.50
CA THR A 142 4.55 0.76 6.15
C THR A 142 4.20 -0.25 7.21
N MET A 143 4.68 -1.48 7.05
CA MET A 143 4.56 -2.53 8.07
C MET A 143 5.94 -2.98 8.51
N ALA A 144 6.05 -3.36 9.78
CA ALA A 144 7.27 -3.91 10.32
C ALA A 144 6.96 -5.03 11.32
N LYS A 145 7.75 -6.10 11.28
CA LYS A 145 7.65 -7.22 12.22
C LYS A 145 9.03 -7.61 12.74
N MET A 146 9.11 -7.95 14.03
CA MET A 146 10.34 -8.39 14.68
C MET A 146 10.51 -9.90 14.53
N VAL A 147 11.74 -10.33 14.26
CA VAL A 147 12.12 -11.74 14.15
C VAL A 147 12.27 -12.36 15.55
N HIS A 148 11.52 -13.43 15.81
CA HIS A 148 11.50 -14.13 17.10
C HIS A 148 12.44 -15.35 17.17
#